data_AF-A0A923QSX0-F1
#
_entry.id   AF-A0A923QSX0-F1
#
_cell.length_a   1.000
_cell.length_b   1.000
_cell.length_c   1.000
_cell.angle_alpha   90.00
_cell.angle_beta   90.00
_cell.angle_gamma   90.00
#
_symmetry.space_group_name_H-M   'P 1'
#
loop_
_entity.id
_entity.type
_entity.pdbx_description
1 polymer ?
#
loop_
_entity_poly.entity_id
_entity_poly.type
_entity_poly.pdbx_seq_one_letter_code
_entity_poly.pdbx_strand_id
1 'polypeptide(L)'
;MNGIFPSNYDYTDQRKPCFIDKDGTICAVGYLVAQTAGQQIADNINSMHKYAELLVMNNASLNTWVLTNGLTKEECAMIQPTYGLTPVYSYNHIAPEYGVSSAIISALNLSFNTVNGINIGKGTTNKILPVIGLITGAGQIAFGSVMFPIEQTALGGINYTNESQKTLSFVNIGIGTTTMILSAWNLIANSKQKFKLTSWNFYSIPTQANNTGMAFSLTRKF
;
A
#
# COMPACT_ATOMS: atom_id res chain seq x y z
N MET A 1 10.31 26.90 -32.97
CA MET A 1 9.48 27.68 -32.02
C MET A 1 9.37 26.85 -30.75
N ASN A 2 9.88 27.35 -29.63
CA ASN A 2 9.76 26.66 -28.36
C ASN A 2 8.46 27.15 -27.71
N GLY A 3 7.51 26.25 -27.45
CA GLY A 3 6.30 26.57 -26.70
C GLY A 3 6.67 26.80 -25.25
N ILE A 4 6.84 28.08 -24.87
CA ILE A 4 7.06 28.49 -23.47
C ILE A 4 5.68 28.79 -22.88
N PHE A 5 5.36 28.10 -21.79
CA PHE A 5 4.06 28.22 -21.11
C PHE A 5 4.27 28.61 -19.65
N PRO A 6 3.33 29.37 -19.06
CA PRO A 6 3.36 29.72 -17.65
C PRO A 6 3.52 28.52 -16.71
N SER A 7 4.19 28.74 -15.59
CA SER A 7 4.28 27.77 -14.50
C SER A 7 3.54 28.21 -13.25
N ASN A 8 2.85 27.27 -12.60
CA ASN A 8 2.21 27.47 -11.31
C ASN A 8 3.24 27.28 -10.18
N TYR A 9 3.84 28.38 -9.73
CA TYR A 9 4.82 28.38 -8.63
C TYR A 9 4.18 28.48 -7.23
N ASP A 10 2.98 29.06 -7.12
CA ASP A 10 2.41 29.46 -5.83
C ASP A 10 1.52 28.36 -5.22
N TYR A 11 0.99 27.43 -6.04
CA TYR A 11 0.17 26.30 -5.60
C TYR A 11 0.76 24.97 -6.08
N THR A 12 1.83 24.51 -5.43
CA THR A 12 2.62 23.33 -5.86
C THR A 12 1.87 22.01 -5.78
N ASP A 13 0.81 21.95 -4.97
CA ASP A 13 -0.05 20.78 -4.72
C ASP A 13 -1.31 20.76 -5.58
N GLN A 14 -1.56 21.81 -6.37
CA GLN A 14 -2.79 21.96 -7.15
C GLN A 14 -2.49 22.27 -8.61
N ARG A 15 -3.34 21.76 -9.49
CA ARG A 15 -3.34 22.15 -10.90
C ARG A 15 -4.24 23.38 -11.06
N LYS A 16 -3.65 24.55 -11.31
CA LYS A 16 -4.38 25.82 -11.42
C LYS A 16 -4.02 26.59 -12.69
N PRO A 17 -4.94 27.39 -13.26
CA PRO A 17 -4.57 28.34 -14.30
C PRO A 17 -3.45 29.27 -13.81
N CYS A 18 -2.64 29.80 -14.73
CA CYS A 18 -1.71 30.88 -14.42
C CYS A 18 -1.75 31.87 -15.57
N PHE A 19 -2.14 33.13 -15.31
CA PHE A 19 -2.35 34.13 -16.35
C PHE A 19 -1.01 34.70 -16.85
N ILE A 20 -0.18 35.22 -15.94
CA ILE A 20 1.24 35.54 -16.17
C ILE A 20 2.05 35.01 -14.98
N ASP A 21 3.08 34.20 -15.25
CA ASP A 21 3.96 33.67 -14.20
C ASP A 21 5.02 34.69 -13.74
N LYS A 22 5.82 34.30 -12.75
CA LYS A 22 6.86 35.18 -12.17
C LYS A 22 8.00 35.50 -13.15
N ASP A 23 8.17 34.68 -14.18
CA ASP A 23 9.21 34.84 -15.20
C ASP A 23 8.69 35.70 -16.38
N GLY A 24 7.44 36.17 -16.30
CA GLY A 24 6.78 36.96 -17.34
C GLY A 24 6.16 36.13 -18.45
N THR A 25 6.10 34.81 -18.30
CA THR A 25 5.48 33.94 -19.30
C THR A 25 3.97 34.06 -19.22
N ILE A 26 3.34 34.36 -20.35
CA ILE A 26 1.90 34.64 -20.46
C ILE A 26 1.13 33.45 -21.03
N CYS A 27 -0.07 33.19 -20.49
CA CYS A 27 -0.92 32.12 -21.00
C CYS A 27 -1.55 32.50 -22.36
N ALA A 28 -2.13 31.52 -23.04
CA ALA A 28 -2.73 31.74 -24.36
C ALA A 28 -3.79 32.86 -24.36
N VAL A 29 -4.69 32.88 -23.37
CA VAL A 29 -5.72 33.92 -23.25
C VAL A 29 -5.09 35.27 -22.93
N GLY A 30 -4.16 35.33 -21.97
CA GLY A 30 -3.45 36.56 -21.63
C GLY A 30 -2.71 37.15 -22.83
N TYR A 31 -2.11 36.29 -23.67
CA TYR A 31 -1.42 36.69 -24.89
C TYR A 31 -2.37 37.35 -25.89
N LEU A 32 -3.56 36.78 -26.10
CA LEU A 32 -4.58 37.38 -26.97
C LEU A 32 -5.02 38.76 -26.47
N VAL A 33 -5.22 38.92 -25.15
CA VAL A 33 -5.54 40.21 -24.54
C VAL A 33 -4.40 41.21 -24.74
N ALA A 34 -3.16 40.82 -24.45
CA ALA A 34 -1.99 41.69 -24.59
C ALA A 34 -1.82 42.20 -26.03
N GLN A 35 -2.07 41.35 -27.03
CA GLN A 35 -1.88 41.70 -28.43
C GLN A 35 -2.99 42.58 -29.02
N THR A 36 -4.20 42.50 -28.49
CA THR A 36 -5.37 43.21 -29.07
C THR A 36 -5.85 44.38 -28.23
N ALA A 37 -5.54 44.39 -26.93
CA ALA A 37 -5.96 45.41 -25.97
C ALA A 37 -4.78 46.08 -25.24
N GLY A 38 -3.57 45.53 -25.36
CA GLY A 38 -2.34 46.07 -24.80
C GLY A 38 -1.88 45.36 -23.52
N GLN A 39 -0.56 45.34 -23.31
CA GLN A 39 0.08 44.66 -22.18
C GLN A 39 -0.45 45.14 -20.81
N GLN A 40 -0.71 46.43 -20.67
CA GLN A 40 -1.20 47.02 -19.41
C GLN A 40 -2.55 46.41 -18.95
N ILE A 41 -3.42 46.02 -19.89
CA ILE A 41 -4.70 45.38 -19.58
C ILE A 41 -4.47 43.94 -19.10
N ALA A 42 -3.55 43.21 -19.75
CA ALA A 42 -3.18 41.86 -19.32
C ALA A 42 -2.55 41.86 -17.92
N ASP A 43 -1.67 42.83 -17.63
CA ASP A 43 -1.05 42.99 -16.31
C ASP A 43 -2.09 43.34 -15.23
N ASN A 44 -3.05 44.21 -15.55
CA ASN A 44 -4.15 44.55 -14.65
C ASN A 44 -5.00 43.31 -14.30
N ILE A 45 -5.38 42.51 -15.31
CA ILE A 45 -6.11 41.26 -15.10
C ILE A 45 -5.29 40.30 -14.25
N ASN A 46 -4.00 40.12 -14.56
CA ASN A 46 -3.10 39.24 -13.81
C ASN A 46 -3.03 39.63 -12.33
N SER A 47 -2.93 40.93 -12.01
CA SER A 47 -2.82 41.41 -10.64
C SER A 47 -3.99 41.00 -9.73
N MET A 48 -5.17 40.78 -10.31
CA MET A 48 -6.39 40.40 -9.58
C MET A 48 -6.75 38.92 -9.74
N HIS A 49 -6.34 38.30 -10.85
CA HIS A 49 -6.87 37.00 -11.29
C HIS A 49 -5.79 36.02 -11.77
N LYS A 50 -4.52 36.19 -11.36
CA LYS A 50 -3.37 35.35 -11.75
C LYS A 50 -3.68 33.86 -11.80
N TYR A 51 -4.39 33.32 -10.80
CA TYR A 51 -4.68 31.88 -10.67
C TYR A 51 -6.16 31.51 -10.82
N ALA A 52 -7.00 32.44 -11.27
CA ALA A 52 -8.44 32.22 -11.38
C ALA A 52 -8.80 31.56 -12.72
N GLU A 53 -9.88 30.77 -12.71
CA GLU A 53 -10.52 30.34 -13.95
C GLU A 53 -11.31 31.51 -14.55
N LEU A 54 -11.31 31.63 -15.88
CA LEU A 54 -11.96 32.74 -16.57
C LEU A 54 -13.44 32.90 -16.24
N LEU A 55 -14.15 31.79 -16.06
CA LEU A 55 -15.58 31.79 -15.72
C LEU A 55 -15.87 32.49 -14.39
N VAL A 56 -14.93 32.43 -13.44
CA VAL A 56 -15.09 33.07 -12.13
C VAL A 56 -14.42 34.44 -12.02
N MET A 57 -13.69 34.89 -13.06
CA MET A 57 -13.09 36.22 -13.07
C MET A 57 -14.17 37.29 -13.23
N ASN A 58 -14.33 38.14 -12.22
CA ASN A 58 -15.17 39.32 -12.30
C ASN A 58 -14.31 40.56 -12.62
N ASN A 59 -13.95 40.71 -13.90
CA ASN A 59 -13.13 41.82 -14.38
C ASN A 59 -13.80 42.51 -15.58
N ALA A 60 -14.09 43.80 -15.46
CA ALA A 60 -14.80 44.56 -16.49
C ALA A 60 -14.00 44.64 -17.80
N SER A 61 -12.69 44.88 -17.75
CA SER A 61 -11.82 44.97 -18.94
C SER A 61 -11.77 43.65 -19.71
N LEU A 62 -11.69 42.52 -19.00
CA LEU A 62 -11.77 41.19 -19.58
C LEU A 62 -13.14 40.95 -20.23
N ASN A 63 -14.23 41.29 -19.55
CA ASN A 63 -15.59 41.11 -20.09
C ASN A 63 -15.79 41.93 -21.36
N THR A 64 -15.37 43.20 -21.36
CA THR A 64 -15.42 44.07 -22.54
C THR A 64 -14.59 43.49 -23.67
N TRP A 65 -13.35 43.05 -23.38
CA TRP A 65 -12.49 42.45 -24.38
C TRP A 65 -13.09 41.19 -25.02
N VAL A 66 -13.63 40.27 -24.21
CA VAL A 66 -14.30 39.05 -24.68
C VAL A 66 -15.43 39.41 -25.66
N LEU A 67 -16.31 40.34 -25.27
CA LEU A 67 -17.44 40.77 -26.08
C LEU A 67 -17.01 41.48 -27.38
N THR A 68 -16.03 42.38 -27.31
CA THR A 68 -15.54 43.14 -28.48
C THR A 68 -14.90 42.23 -29.52
N ASN A 69 -14.32 41.10 -29.11
CA ASN A 69 -13.71 40.11 -30.00
C ASN A 69 -14.71 39.03 -30.46
N GLY A 70 -15.99 39.15 -30.13
CA GLY A 70 -17.03 38.19 -30.54
C GLY A 70 -16.90 36.82 -29.90
N LEU A 71 -16.26 36.73 -28.73
CA LEU A 71 -16.07 35.51 -27.95
C LEU A 71 -17.05 35.47 -26.78
N THR A 72 -17.26 34.27 -26.26
CA THR A 72 -17.89 34.02 -24.96
C THR A 72 -16.82 33.70 -23.91
N LYS A 73 -17.16 33.86 -22.63
CA LYS A 73 -16.24 33.49 -21.53
C LYS A 73 -15.96 31.99 -21.51
N GLU A 74 -16.95 31.19 -21.89
CA GLU A 74 -16.87 29.75 -22.02
C GLU A 74 -15.86 29.35 -23.09
N GLU A 75 -15.88 30.01 -24.26
CA GLU A 75 -14.88 29.80 -25.30
C GLU A 75 -13.47 30.18 -24.84
N CYS A 76 -13.31 31.32 -24.16
CA CYS A 76 -12.02 31.68 -23.59
C CYS A 76 -11.57 30.68 -22.51
N ALA A 77 -12.48 30.15 -21.70
CA ALA A 77 -12.19 29.13 -20.69
C ALA A 77 -11.74 27.81 -21.31
N MET A 78 -12.26 27.42 -22.48
CA MET A 78 -11.76 26.25 -23.22
C MET A 78 -10.30 26.40 -23.67
N ILE A 79 -9.86 27.64 -23.91
CA ILE A 79 -8.48 27.97 -24.30
C ILE A 79 -7.56 28.03 -23.06
N GLN A 80 -8.10 28.20 -21.85
CA GLN A 80 -7.33 28.41 -20.63
C GLN A 80 -6.77 27.07 -20.08
N PRO A 81 -5.45 26.83 -20.18
CA PRO A 81 -4.84 25.66 -19.58
C PRO A 81 -4.69 25.84 -18.05
N THR A 82 -4.52 24.71 -17.37
CA THR A 82 -4.07 24.66 -15.97
C THR A 82 -2.70 24.01 -15.87
N TYR A 83 -1.89 24.52 -14.93
CA TYR A 83 -0.49 24.21 -14.75
C TYR A 83 -0.23 23.74 -13.31
N GLY A 84 0.82 22.94 -13.13
CA GLY A 84 1.14 22.31 -11.85
C GLY A 84 0.78 20.82 -11.82
N LEU A 85 1.12 20.16 -10.72
CA LEU A 85 0.89 18.74 -10.53
C LEU A 85 -0.61 18.48 -10.30
N THR A 86 -1.13 17.39 -10.85
CA THR A 86 -2.44 16.88 -10.43
C THR A 86 -2.35 16.50 -8.96
N PRO A 87 -3.28 16.98 -8.09
CA PRO A 87 -3.26 16.60 -6.68
C PRO A 87 -3.29 15.08 -6.58
N VAL A 88 -2.29 14.53 -5.90
CA VAL A 88 -2.16 13.08 -5.72
C VAL A 88 -3.09 12.68 -4.58
N TYR A 89 -4.24 12.09 -4.93
CA TYR A 89 -5.12 11.51 -3.92
C TYR A 89 -4.49 10.21 -3.39
N SER A 90 -4.04 10.22 -2.13
CA SER A 90 -3.67 8.98 -1.45
C SER A 90 -4.93 8.18 -1.13
N TYR A 91 -5.16 7.09 -1.87
CA TYR A 91 -6.30 6.21 -1.63
C TYR A 91 -6.01 5.31 -0.42
N ASN A 92 -6.37 5.81 0.76
CA ASN A 92 -6.12 5.15 2.03
C ASN A 92 -7.44 4.54 2.55
N HIS A 93 -7.72 3.31 2.17
CA HIS A 93 -9.01 2.66 2.41
C HIS A 93 -8.86 1.16 2.67
N ILE A 94 -9.48 0.66 3.72
CA ILE A 94 -9.55 -0.77 4.00
C ILE A 94 -10.90 -1.29 3.51
N ALA A 95 -10.89 -2.26 2.60
CA ALA A 95 -12.11 -2.96 2.18
C ALA A 95 -12.81 -3.56 3.43
N PRO A 96 -14.12 -3.31 3.64
CA PRO A 96 -14.84 -3.80 4.82
C PRO A 96 -14.68 -5.31 5.02
N GLU A 97 -14.69 -6.10 3.95
CA GLU A 97 -14.50 -7.55 3.97
C GLU A 97 -13.12 -7.91 4.52
N TYR A 98 -12.07 -7.17 4.12
CA TYR A 98 -10.72 -7.38 4.62
C TYR A 98 -10.59 -6.99 6.09
N GLY A 99 -11.17 -5.84 6.48
CA GLY A 99 -11.18 -5.36 7.86
C GLY A 99 -11.88 -6.35 8.81
N VAL A 100 -13.09 -6.78 8.45
CA VAL A 100 -13.89 -7.73 9.25
C VAL A 100 -13.20 -9.09 9.34
N SER A 101 -12.73 -9.64 8.22
CA SER A 101 -12.03 -10.93 8.21
C SER A 101 -10.76 -10.89 9.06
N SER A 102 -9.98 -9.81 8.95
CA SER A 102 -8.77 -9.62 9.75
C SER A 102 -9.09 -9.57 11.25
N ALA A 103 -10.16 -8.87 11.64
CA ALA A 103 -10.57 -8.78 13.04
C ALA A 103 -10.96 -10.15 13.62
N ILE A 104 -11.77 -10.93 12.88
CA ILE A 104 -12.21 -12.26 13.30
C ILE A 104 -11.02 -13.21 13.46
N ILE A 105 -10.17 -13.31 12.41
CA ILE A 105 -9.02 -14.22 12.43
C ILE A 105 -8.03 -13.82 13.53
N SER A 106 -7.78 -12.51 13.70
CA SER A 106 -6.92 -12.01 14.76
C SER A 106 -7.44 -12.35 16.15
N ALA A 107 -8.74 -12.19 16.40
CA ALA A 107 -9.35 -12.54 17.69
C ALA A 107 -9.22 -14.04 18.01
N LEU A 108 -9.43 -14.91 17.01
CA LEU A 108 -9.24 -16.36 17.16
C LEU A 108 -7.79 -16.71 17.46
N ASN A 109 -6.84 -16.16 16.70
CA ASN A 109 -5.42 -16.45 16.88
C ASN A 109 -4.85 -15.88 18.19
N LEU A 110 -5.30 -14.71 18.64
CA LEU A 110 -4.96 -14.19 19.97
C LEU A 110 -5.49 -15.11 21.10
N SER A 111 -6.68 -15.66 20.93
CA SER A 111 -7.25 -16.62 21.88
C SER A 111 -6.41 -17.91 21.91
N PHE A 112 -6.02 -18.43 20.74
CA PHE A 112 -5.12 -19.58 20.66
C PHE A 112 -3.73 -19.30 21.24
N ASN A 113 -3.17 -18.11 21.04
CA ASN A 113 -1.89 -17.70 21.62
C ASN A 113 -1.94 -17.72 23.14
N THR A 114 -3.02 -17.20 23.71
CA THR A 114 -3.26 -17.19 25.16
C THR A 114 -3.34 -18.62 25.70
N VAL A 115 -4.13 -19.48 25.06
CA VAL A 115 -4.28 -20.87 25.48
C VAL A 115 -2.96 -21.66 25.30
N ASN A 116 -2.21 -21.42 24.21
CA ASN A 116 -0.90 -22.01 24.01
C ASN A 116 0.08 -21.60 25.12
N GLY A 117 0.10 -20.32 25.51
CA GLY A 117 0.92 -19.84 26.63
C GLY A 117 0.59 -20.56 27.94
N ILE A 118 -0.70 -20.72 28.26
CA ILE A 118 -1.15 -21.47 29.44
C ILE A 118 -0.73 -22.95 29.36
N ASN A 119 -0.91 -23.58 28.20
CA ASN A 119 -0.59 -24.99 27.97
C ASN A 119 0.91 -25.27 28.07
N ILE A 120 1.75 -24.34 27.59
CA ILE A 120 3.21 -24.39 27.78
C ILE A 120 3.55 -24.30 29.27
N GLY A 121 2.99 -23.33 30.00
CA GLY A 121 3.28 -23.16 31.43
C GLY A 121 2.79 -24.31 32.30
N LYS A 122 1.64 -24.92 31.97
CA LYS A 122 1.06 -26.06 32.71
C LYS A 122 1.60 -27.44 32.28
N GLY A 123 2.44 -27.51 31.25
CA GLY A 123 2.97 -28.79 30.76
C GLY A 123 1.91 -29.71 30.12
N THR A 124 0.82 -29.15 29.56
CA THR A 124 -0.30 -29.96 29.05
C THR A 124 0.04 -30.62 27.72
N THR A 125 -0.34 -31.89 27.52
CA THR A 125 0.03 -32.63 26.30
C THR A 125 -0.99 -32.53 25.16
N ASN A 126 -1.91 -31.56 25.17
CA ASN A 126 -2.93 -31.43 24.12
C ASN A 126 -2.31 -30.86 22.83
N LYS A 127 -2.32 -31.68 21.77
CA LYS A 127 -1.72 -31.34 20.47
C LYS A 127 -2.69 -30.68 19.48
N ILE A 128 -4.01 -30.75 19.73
CA ILE A 128 -5.02 -30.25 18.77
C ILE A 128 -4.91 -28.73 18.64
N LEU A 129 -4.89 -28.02 19.77
CA LEU A 129 -4.79 -26.56 19.81
C LEU A 129 -3.55 -26.02 19.08
N PRO A 130 -2.32 -26.49 19.34
CA PRO A 130 -1.17 -26.00 18.60
C PRO A 130 -1.17 -26.43 17.13
N VAL A 131 -1.71 -27.60 16.76
CA VAL A 131 -1.84 -27.95 15.33
C VAL A 131 -2.79 -26.99 14.60
N ILE A 132 -3.93 -26.65 15.20
CA ILE A 132 -4.84 -25.63 14.66
C ILE A 132 -4.14 -24.26 14.59
N GLY A 133 -3.40 -23.89 15.63
CA GLY A 133 -2.62 -22.65 15.67
C GLY A 133 -1.56 -22.56 14.56
N LEU A 134 -0.90 -23.66 14.20
CA LEU A 134 0.02 -23.69 13.06
C LEU A 134 -0.70 -23.40 11.73
N ILE A 135 -1.84 -24.05 11.50
CA ILE A 135 -2.62 -23.91 10.27
C ILE A 135 -3.18 -22.48 10.16
N THR A 136 -3.82 -22.01 11.22
CA THR A 136 -4.45 -20.67 11.27
C THR A 136 -3.43 -19.55 11.27
N GLY A 137 -2.28 -19.73 11.91
CA GLY A 137 -1.15 -18.79 11.85
C GLY A 137 -0.58 -18.68 10.44
N ALA A 138 -0.30 -19.81 9.77
CA ALA A 138 0.16 -19.83 8.39
C ALA A 138 -0.86 -19.21 7.42
N GLY A 139 -2.15 -19.52 7.61
CA GLY A 139 -3.25 -18.94 6.86
C GLY A 139 -3.34 -17.41 7.04
N GLN A 140 -3.16 -16.91 8.26
CA GLN A 140 -3.21 -15.47 8.52
C GLN A 140 -1.99 -14.73 7.93
N ILE A 141 -0.80 -15.34 7.93
CA ILE A 141 0.37 -14.80 7.22
C ILE A 141 0.08 -14.71 5.73
N ALA A 142 -0.40 -15.80 5.12
CA ALA A 142 -0.74 -15.82 3.70
C ALA A 142 -1.82 -14.77 3.36
N PHE A 143 -2.84 -14.65 4.19
CA PHE A 143 -3.89 -13.65 4.04
C PHE A 143 -3.37 -12.21 4.11
N GLY A 144 -2.51 -11.89 5.09
CA GLY A 144 -1.86 -10.58 5.20
C GLY A 144 -0.97 -10.27 3.99
N SER A 145 -0.20 -11.25 3.52
CA SER A 145 0.69 -11.13 2.36
C SER A 145 -0.06 -10.94 1.04
N VAL A 146 -1.13 -11.69 0.81
CA VAL A 146 -1.98 -11.57 -0.40
C VAL A 146 -2.66 -10.21 -0.45
N MET A 147 -3.04 -9.67 0.70
CA MET A 147 -3.71 -8.37 0.81
C MET A 147 -2.72 -7.19 0.96
N PHE A 148 -1.41 -7.45 0.91
CA PHE A 148 -0.40 -6.40 1.02
C PHE A 148 -0.48 -5.46 -0.20
N PRO A 149 -0.63 -4.14 -0.01
CA PRO A 149 -0.83 -3.22 -1.12
C PRO A 149 0.46 -3.05 -1.93
N ILE A 150 0.29 -3.01 -3.25
CA ILE A 150 1.38 -2.72 -4.19
C ILE A 150 1.62 -1.21 -4.20
N GLU A 151 2.88 -0.80 -4.12
CA GLU A 151 3.28 0.59 -4.34
C GLU A 151 3.10 0.93 -5.82
N GLN A 152 2.34 1.98 -6.09
CA GLN A 152 2.09 2.46 -7.44
C GLN A 152 2.85 3.77 -7.65
N THR A 153 3.43 3.94 -8.84
CA THR A 153 4.16 5.15 -9.19
C THR A 153 3.32 5.99 -10.15
N ALA A 154 3.06 7.24 -9.80
CA ALA A 154 2.31 8.18 -10.62
C ALA A 154 3.21 8.80 -11.70
N LEU A 155 2.60 9.36 -12.74
CA LEU A 155 3.30 10.23 -13.69
C LEU A 155 4.00 11.36 -12.90
N GLY A 156 5.32 11.47 -13.01
CA GLY A 156 6.13 12.42 -12.23
C GLY A 156 6.95 11.81 -11.08
N GLY A 157 6.96 10.48 -10.90
CA GLY A 157 7.86 9.79 -9.97
C GLY A 157 7.40 9.79 -8.51
N ILE A 158 6.14 10.14 -8.25
CA ILE A 158 5.54 10.12 -6.92
C ILE A 158 5.01 8.70 -6.65
N ASN A 159 5.53 8.04 -5.61
CA ASN A 159 5.06 6.73 -5.17
C ASN A 159 3.89 6.88 -4.20
N TYR A 160 2.84 6.07 -4.37
CA TYR A 160 1.68 6.01 -3.51
C TYR A 160 1.38 4.56 -3.11
N THR A 161 0.98 4.38 -1.85
CA THR A 161 0.58 3.09 -1.31
C THR A 161 -0.53 3.27 -0.29
N ASN A 162 -1.37 2.26 -0.15
CA ASN A 162 -2.48 2.26 0.79
C ASN A 162 -1.97 1.92 2.19
N GLU A 163 -1.51 2.93 2.92
CA GLU A 163 -0.85 2.76 4.23
C GLU A 163 -1.73 2.06 5.28
N SER A 164 -3.05 2.26 5.26
CA SER A 164 -3.98 1.59 6.18
C SER A 164 -4.07 0.10 5.87
N GLN A 165 -4.20 -0.28 4.60
CA GLN A 165 -4.20 -1.68 4.19
C GLN A 165 -2.83 -2.34 4.46
N LYS A 166 -1.73 -1.63 4.20
CA LYS A 166 -0.36 -2.06 4.52
C LYS A 166 -0.18 -2.36 6.00
N THR A 167 -0.65 -1.44 6.86
CA THR A 167 -0.60 -1.60 8.32
C THR A 167 -1.41 -2.83 8.75
N LEU A 168 -2.63 -3.01 8.25
CA LEU A 168 -3.47 -4.17 8.58
C LEU A 168 -2.85 -5.49 8.08
N SER A 169 -2.21 -5.50 6.91
CA SER A 169 -1.44 -6.64 6.41
C SER A 169 -0.30 -7.02 7.35
N PHE A 170 0.48 -6.04 7.83
CA PHE A 170 1.54 -6.29 8.81
C PHE A 170 1.00 -6.81 10.14
N VAL A 171 -0.13 -6.30 10.62
CA VAL A 171 -0.79 -6.82 11.83
C VAL A 171 -1.18 -8.28 11.66
N ASN A 172 -1.81 -8.65 10.54
CA ASN A 172 -2.16 -10.03 10.24
C ASN A 172 -0.93 -10.95 10.18
N ILE A 173 0.12 -10.52 9.49
CA ILE A 173 1.38 -11.28 9.41
C ILE A 173 1.98 -11.45 10.80
N GLY A 174 2.09 -10.38 11.59
CA GLY A 174 2.68 -10.42 12.93
C GLY A 174 1.93 -11.33 13.91
N ILE A 175 0.60 -11.26 13.94
CA ILE A 175 -0.24 -12.15 14.76
C ILE A 175 -0.08 -13.60 14.29
N GLY A 176 -0.19 -13.85 12.98
CA GLY A 176 -0.05 -15.19 12.41
C GLY A 176 1.31 -15.83 12.69
N THR A 177 2.39 -15.07 12.57
CA THR A 177 3.76 -15.50 12.93
C THR A 177 3.86 -15.84 14.42
N THR A 178 3.30 -15.00 15.28
CA THR A 178 3.27 -15.25 16.73
C THR A 178 2.53 -16.55 17.05
N THR A 179 1.39 -16.78 16.39
CA THR A 179 0.60 -18.02 16.55
C THR A 179 1.36 -19.24 16.08
N MET A 180 2.05 -19.18 14.95
CA MET A 180 2.90 -20.28 14.49
C MET A 180 4.00 -20.59 15.50
N ILE A 181 4.72 -19.57 15.99
CA ILE A 181 5.83 -19.74 16.93
C ILE A 181 5.35 -20.36 18.25
N LEU A 182 4.31 -19.81 18.88
CA LEU A 182 3.79 -20.34 20.15
C LEU A 182 3.23 -21.76 20.00
N SER A 183 2.60 -22.05 18.87
CA SER A 183 2.09 -23.38 18.59
C SER A 183 3.19 -24.40 18.37
N ALA A 184 4.23 -24.05 17.60
CA ALA A 184 5.41 -24.87 17.42
C ALA A 184 6.11 -25.11 18.75
N TRP A 185 6.29 -24.07 19.56
CA TRP A 185 6.88 -24.17 20.89
C TRP A 185 6.08 -25.13 21.76
N ASN A 186 4.75 -24.97 21.85
CA ASN A 186 3.90 -25.83 22.64
C ASN A 186 4.08 -27.31 22.27
N LEU A 187 4.10 -27.64 20.97
CA LEU A 187 4.34 -29.00 20.50
C LEU A 187 5.71 -29.53 20.94
N ILE A 188 6.77 -28.71 20.89
CA ILE A 188 8.12 -29.11 21.28
C ILE A 188 8.22 -29.32 22.79
N ALA A 189 7.80 -28.32 23.58
CA ALA A 189 7.91 -28.32 25.04
C ALA A 189 7.06 -29.42 25.69
N ASN A 190 5.89 -29.72 25.11
CA ASN A 190 4.98 -30.75 25.64
C ASN A 190 5.07 -32.08 24.88
N SER A 191 6.05 -32.25 23.99
CA SER A 191 6.36 -33.57 23.44
C SER A 191 7.03 -34.41 24.53
N LYS A 192 6.25 -35.27 25.21
CA LYS A 192 6.86 -36.40 25.90
C LYS A 192 7.47 -37.28 24.82
N GLN A 193 8.81 -37.37 24.75
CA GLN A 193 9.45 -38.47 24.03
C GLN A 193 8.88 -39.75 24.62
N LYS A 194 7.99 -40.41 23.87
CA LYS A 194 7.68 -41.81 24.17
C LYS A 194 9.01 -42.50 23.93
N PHE A 195 9.72 -42.88 25.00
CA PHE A 195 10.75 -43.90 24.89
C PHE A 195 10.07 -45.05 24.15
N LYS A 196 10.43 -45.24 22.88
CA LYS A 196 9.94 -46.40 22.14
C LYS A 196 10.52 -47.57 22.89
N LEU A 197 9.66 -48.28 23.63
CA LEU A 197 10.05 -49.50 24.32
C LEU A 197 10.61 -50.51 23.33
N THR A 198 10.28 -50.37 22.04
CA THR A 198 10.72 -51.22 20.95
C THR A 198 11.52 -50.44 19.90
N SER A 199 12.78 -50.81 19.68
CA SER A 199 13.62 -50.33 18.57
C SER A 199 13.91 -51.44 17.57
N TRP A 200 13.95 -51.09 16.28
CA TRP A 200 14.24 -51.99 15.17
C TRP A 200 15.48 -51.42 14.47
N ASN A 201 16.58 -52.17 14.43
CA ASN A 201 17.84 -51.74 13.80
C ASN A 201 18.25 -52.72 12.71
N PHE A 202 18.75 -52.21 11.60
CA PHE A 202 19.38 -52.98 10.54
C PHE A 202 20.87 -52.65 10.52
N TYR A 203 21.71 -53.68 10.53
CA TYR A 203 23.15 -53.54 10.45
C TYR A 203 23.67 -54.31 9.24
N SER A 204 24.53 -53.69 8.44
CA SER A 204 25.34 -54.40 7.47
C SER A 204 26.61 -54.90 8.17
N ILE A 205 26.89 -56.19 8.05
CA ILE A 205 28.10 -56.80 8.61
C ILE A 205 28.94 -57.31 7.44
N PRO A 206 30.20 -56.84 7.29
CA PRO A 206 31.09 -57.35 6.26
C PRO A 206 31.45 -58.81 6.57
N THR A 207 31.33 -59.69 5.58
CA THR A 207 31.74 -61.10 5.70
C THR A 207 33.09 -61.33 5.02
N GLN A 208 33.84 -62.35 5.45
CA GLN A 208 35.18 -62.65 4.94
C GLN A 208 35.22 -62.94 3.42
N ALA A 209 34.07 -63.23 2.80
CA ALA A 209 33.94 -63.55 1.38
C ALA A 209 33.54 -62.35 0.48
N ASN A 210 33.79 -61.11 0.91
CA ASN A 210 33.41 -59.87 0.19
C ASN A 210 31.89 -59.72 -0.07
N ASN A 211 31.06 -60.45 0.69
CA ASN A 211 29.61 -60.33 0.67
C ASN A 211 29.13 -59.50 1.88
N THR A 212 28.02 -58.78 1.72
CA THR A 212 27.40 -58.02 2.82
C THR A 212 26.30 -58.85 3.47
N GLY A 213 26.47 -59.19 4.75
CA GLY A 213 25.41 -59.76 5.56
C GLY A 213 24.50 -58.65 6.09
N MET A 214 23.19 -58.89 6.16
CA MET A 214 22.25 -57.99 6.84
C MET A 214 21.78 -58.63 8.13
N ALA A 215 21.97 -57.92 9.25
CA ALA A 215 21.47 -58.31 10.55
C ALA A 215 20.29 -57.42 10.95
N PHE A 216 19.25 -58.05 11.47
CA PHE A 216 18.06 -57.39 11.99
C PHE A 216 18.02 -57.55 13.51
N SER A 217 17.90 -56.44 14.24
CA SER A 217 17.82 -56.44 15.70
C SER A 217 16.53 -55.78 16.17
N LEU A 218 15.75 -56.53 16.92
CA LEU A 218 14.58 -56.04 17.65
C LEU A 218 14.92 -55.98 19.14
N THR A 219 14.91 -54.78 19.72
CA THR A 219 15.14 -54.62 21.16
C THR A 219 13.88 -54.09 21.82
N ARG A 220 13.36 -54.82 22.82
CA ARG A 220 12.29 -54.36 23.69
C ARG A 220 12.83 -54.14 25.10
N LYS A 221 12.84 -52.89 25.59
CA LYS A 221 13.11 -52.59 27.01
C LYS A 221 11.84 -52.88 27.81
N PHE A 222 11.97 -53.67 28.88
CA PHE A 222 10.94 -53.94 29.87
C PHE A 222 11.12 -53.01 31.07
#